data_AF-Q50975-F1
#
_entry.id   AF-Q50975-F1
#
_cell.length_a   1.000
_cell.length_b   1.000
_cell.length_c   1.000
_cell.angle_alpha   90.00
_cell.angle_beta   90.00
_cell.angle_gamma   90.00
#
_symmetry.space_group_name_H-M   'P 1'
#
loop_
_entity.id
_entity.type
_entity.pdbx_description
1 polymer ?
#
loop_
_entity_poly.entity_id
_entity_poly.type
_entity_poly.pdbx_seq_one_letter_code
_entity_poly.pdbx_strand_id
1 'polypeptide(L)'
;MIKLTAQQIFDKLLDEEKILSANGQIRFFLGDVDIIVKQKDVVGNIIQEWLGGWLRKREIEFDVSTNTQMPPDFFLNKKDRSRELLEVKAFNRNACPGFDIADFKMYSDESFISPISGCRLFNIGYDMDDNGNVTIKDLWLKKVWQITRSMDGWAINFKSKKAWCIKSARVFGTA
;
A
#
# COMPACT_ATOMS: atom_id res chain seq x y z
N MET A 1 -20.47 1.88 -12.93
CA MET A 1 -19.24 1.42 -12.25
C MET A 1 -18.60 0.28 -13.03
N ILE A 2 -17.29 0.35 -13.26
CA ILE A 2 -16.49 -0.61 -14.03
C ILE A 2 -15.74 -1.52 -13.05
N LYS A 3 -15.65 -2.83 -13.34
CA LYS A 3 -14.81 -3.75 -12.56
C LYS A 3 -13.41 -3.81 -13.15
N LEU A 4 -12.39 -3.65 -12.32
CA LEU A 4 -11.00 -3.81 -12.71
C LEU A 4 -10.26 -4.69 -11.70
N THR A 5 -9.34 -5.50 -12.21
CA THR A 5 -8.40 -6.26 -11.39
C THR A 5 -7.28 -5.36 -10.86
N ALA A 6 -6.55 -5.84 -9.86
CA ALA A 6 -5.37 -5.13 -9.34
C ALA A 6 -4.31 -4.86 -10.43
N GLN A 7 -4.15 -5.78 -11.40
CA GLN A 7 -3.22 -5.60 -12.53
C GLN A 7 -3.68 -4.47 -13.45
N GLN A 8 -4.97 -4.41 -13.79
CA GLN A 8 -5.48 -3.34 -14.65
C GLN A 8 -5.39 -1.97 -13.97
N ILE A 9 -5.58 -1.89 -12.65
CA ILE A 9 -5.37 -0.64 -11.90
C ILE A 9 -3.89 -0.25 -11.93
N PHE A 10 -2.97 -1.21 -11.76
CA PHE A 10 -1.54 -0.98 -11.84
C PHE A 10 -1.14 -0.40 -13.20
N ASP A 11 -1.58 -1.04 -14.27
CA ASP A 11 -1.27 -0.63 -15.64
C ASP A 11 -1.84 0.77 -15.92
N LYS A 12 -3.08 1.06 -15.49
CA LYS A 12 -3.67 2.41 -15.60
C LYS A 12 -2.89 3.48 -14.84
N LEU A 13 -2.39 3.18 -13.65
CA LEU A 13 -1.58 4.12 -12.88
C LEU A 13 -0.25 4.43 -13.57
N LEU A 14 0.38 3.43 -14.19
CA LEU A 14 1.63 3.62 -14.92
C LEU A 14 1.43 4.31 -16.27
N ASP A 15 0.49 3.83 -17.08
CA ASP A 15 0.39 4.18 -18.49
C ASP A 15 -0.52 5.40 -18.74
N GLU A 16 -1.67 5.47 -18.04
CA GLU A 16 -2.65 6.55 -18.21
C GLU A 16 -2.38 7.72 -17.27
N GLU A 17 -2.21 7.45 -15.97
CA GLU A 17 -1.94 8.50 -14.97
C GLU A 17 -0.48 8.97 -15.00
N LYS A 18 0.43 8.16 -15.54
CA LYS A 18 1.87 8.44 -15.55
C LYS A 18 2.40 8.76 -14.15
N ILE A 19 1.97 7.97 -13.17
CA ILE A 19 2.15 8.24 -11.73
C ILE A 19 3.62 8.48 -11.34
N LEU A 20 4.58 7.87 -12.03
CA LEU A 20 6.01 8.03 -11.79
C LEU A 20 6.55 9.42 -12.18
N SER A 21 5.80 10.18 -12.98
CA SER A 21 6.09 11.56 -13.38
C SER A 21 5.16 12.58 -12.73
N ALA A 22 4.17 12.11 -11.96
CA ALA A 22 3.20 12.97 -11.31
C ALA A 22 3.81 13.64 -10.07
N ASN A 23 3.35 14.86 -9.79
CA ASN A 23 3.66 15.60 -8.57
C ASN A 23 2.38 15.75 -7.74
N GLY A 24 2.50 15.54 -6.44
CA GLY A 24 1.45 15.77 -5.46
C GLY A 24 1.95 16.61 -4.29
N GLN A 25 1.03 17.08 -3.46
CA GLN A 25 1.37 17.86 -2.28
C GLN A 25 0.24 17.73 -1.25
N ILE A 26 0.59 17.66 0.03
CA ILE A 26 -0.38 17.74 1.11
C ILE A 26 -0.55 19.22 1.48
N ARG A 27 -1.79 19.70 1.41
CA ARG A 27 -2.15 21.08 1.77
C ARG A 27 -3.19 21.08 2.87
N PHE A 28 -3.01 21.96 3.84
CA PHE A 28 -3.99 22.22 4.89
C PHE A 28 -4.53 23.63 4.70
N PHE A 29 -5.85 23.77 4.73
CA PHE A 29 -6.56 25.03 4.55
C PHE A 29 -7.39 25.32 5.80
N LEU A 30 -7.23 26.50 6.38
CA LEU A 30 -8.02 26.97 7.52
C LEU A 30 -8.24 28.48 7.42
N GLY A 31 -9.50 28.90 7.25
CA GLY A 31 -9.83 30.30 7.00
C GLY A 31 -9.25 30.77 5.66
N ASP A 32 -8.50 31.87 5.69
CA ASP A 32 -7.79 32.48 4.57
C ASP A 32 -6.32 32.02 4.45
N VAL A 33 -5.89 31.06 5.28
CA VAL A 33 -4.51 30.56 5.31
C VAL A 33 -4.44 29.14 4.73
N ASP A 34 -3.48 28.90 3.83
CA ASP A 34 -3.05 27.58 3.40
C ASP A 34 -1.57 27.33 3.69
N ILE A 35 -1.24 26.10 4.09
CA ILE A 35 0.14 25.68 4.34
C ILE A 35 0.47 24.37 3.62
N ILE A 36 1.76 24.19 3.34
CA ILE A 36 2.32 22.94 2.85
C ILE A 36 2.64 22.04 4.05
N VAL A 37 2.03 20.85 4.12
CA VAL A 37 2.33 19.88 5.17
C VAL A 37 3.55 19.07 4.75
N LYS A 38 4.66 19.25 5.47
CA LYS A 38 5.96 18.59 5.21
C LYS A 38 6.24 17.39 6.14
N GLN A 39 5.23 16.86 6.81
CA GLN A 39 5.37 15.71 7.71
C GLN A 39 5.42 14.40 6.90
N LYS A 40 6.58 13.74 6.89
CA LYS A 40 6.88 12.56 6.04
C LYS A 40 6.10 11.30 6.42
N ASP A 41 5.74 11.16 7.68
CA ASP A 41 4.99 10.05 8.27
C ASP A 41 3.52 10.04 7.85
N VAL A 42 2.95 11.19 7.50
CA VAL A 42 1.55 11.31 7.06
C VAL A 42 1.34 10.77 5.63
N VAL A 43 2.37 10.88 4.77
CA VAL A 43 2.27 10.54 3.34
C VAL A 43 1.83 9.09 3.13
N GLY A 44 2.35 8.15 3.93
CA GLY A 44 2.03 6.73 3.77
C GLY A 44 0.54 6.42 3.93
N ASN A 45 -0.09 6.97 4.97
CA ASN A 45 -1.53 6.79 5.22
C ASN A 45 -2.38 7.49 4.17
N ILE A 46 -1.99 8.70 3.76
CA ILE A 46 -2.73 9.46 2.75
C ILE A 46 -2.71 8.77 1.38
N ILE A 47 -1.65 8.04 1.02
CA ILE A 47 -1.58 7.32 -0.26
C ILE A 47 -2.70 6.26 -0.38
N GLN A 48 -3.04 5.57 0.71
CA GLN A 48 -4.15 4.61 0.73
C GLN A 48 -5.50 5.32 0.50
N GLU A 49 -5.73 6.42 1.21
CA GLU A 49 -6.96 7.23 1.03
C GLU A 49 -7.05 7.83 -0.38
N TRP A 50 -5.94 8.32 -0.90
CA TRP A 50 -5.83 8.84 -2.26
C TRP A 50 -6.20 7.78 -3.29
N LEU A 51 -5.73 6.54 -3.15
CA LEU A 51 -6.09 5.46 -4.07
C LEU A 51 -7.60 5.19 -4.03
N GLY A 52 -8.21 5.17 -2.84
CA GLY A 52 -9.67 5.07 -2.70
C GLY A 52 -10.42 6.21 -3.41
N GLY A 53 -9.92 7.44 -3.30
CA GLY A 53 -10.43 8.60 -4.04
C GLY A 53 -10.27 8.48 -5.56
N TRP A 54 -9.10 8.01 -6.02
CA TRP A 54 -8.79 7.79 -7.43
C TRP A 54 -9.71 6.74 -8.06
N LEU A 55 -9.96 5.63 -7.35
CA LEU A 55 -10.89 4.58 -7.77
C LEU A 55 -12.33 5.11 -7.90
N ARG A 56 -12.79 5.88 -6.90
CA ARG A 56 -14.13 6.48 -6.89
C ARG A 56 -14.33 7.47 -8.04
N LYS A 57 -13.34 8.33 -8.29
CA LYS A 57 -13.39 9.33 -9.38
C LYS A 57 -13.47 8.69 -10.77
N ARG A 58 -13.00 7.46 -10.93
CA ARG A 58 -13.05 6.67 -12.18
C ARG A 58 -14.20 5.68 -12.23
N GLU A 59 -15.13 5.77 -11.28
CA GLU A 59 -16.26 4.85 -11.13
C GLU A 59 -15.84 3.36 -11.10
N ILE A 60 -14.67 3.06 -10.53
CA ILE A 60 -14.21 1.67 -10.37
C ILE A 60 -14.94 1.05 -9.18
N GLU A 61 -15.45 -0.17 -9.34
CA GLU A 61 -16.14 -0.90 -8.29
C GLU A 61 -15.14 -1.38 -7.21
N PHE A 62 -15.37 -0.97 -5.95
CA PHE A 62 -14.64 -1.52 -4.79
C PHE A 62 -15.45 -1.38 -3.48
N ASP A 63 -15.11 -2.19 -2.48
CA ASP A 63 -15.45 -1.97 -1.07
C ASP A 63 -14.16 -1.77 -0.25
N VAL A 64 -14.28 -1.07 0.88
CA VAL A 64 -13.17 -0.84 1.83
C VAL A 64 -13.27 -1.86 2.97
N SER A 65 -12.14 -2.39 3.43
CA SER A 65 -12.11 -3.26 4.61
C SER A 65 -12.41 -2.48 5.90
N THR A 66 -13.19 -3.11 6.77
CA THR A 66 -13.45 -2.60 8.13
C THR A 66 -12.37 -3.02 9.12
N ASN A 67 -11.49 -3.95 8.75
CA ASN A 67 -10.41 -4.45 9.59
C ASN A 67 -9.08 -3.87 9.11
N THR A 68 -8.62 -2.78 9.74
CA THR A 68 -7.36 -2.12 9.38
C THR A 68 -6.11 -2.88 9.84
N GLN A 69 -6.27 -3.95 10.63
CA GLN A 69 -5.14 -4.75 11.12
C GLN A 69 -4.78 -5.91 10.18
N MET A 70 -5.64 -6.23 9.21
CA MET A 70 -5.49 -7.37 8.32
C MET A 70 -5.74 -6.97 6.87
N PRO A 71 -4.98 -7.52 5.91
CA PRO A 71 -5.28 -7.33 4.51
C PRO A 71 -6.65 -7.94 4.11
N PRO A 72 -7.27 -7.47 3.02
CA PRO A 72 -6.87 -6.34 2.19
C PRO A 72 -7.41 -4.98 2.70
N ASP A 73 -6.87 -3.88 2.18
CA ASP A 73 -7.51 -2.56 2.26
C ASP A 73 -8.77 -2.45 1.38
N PHE A 74 -8.72 -3.03 0.17
CA PHE A 74 -9.78 -2.94 -0.84
C PHE A 74 -10.21 -4.31 -1.37
N PHE A 75 -11.53 -4.49 -1.50
CA PHE A 75 -12.14 -5.60 -2.23
C PHE A 75 -12.58 -5.09 -3.61
N LEU A 76 -11.87 -5.48 -4.67
CA LEU A 76 -12.17 -5.02 -6.04
C LEU A 76 -13.30 -5.82 -6.73
N ASN A 77 -13.90 -6.76 -6.00
CA ASN A 77 -15.07 -7.50 -6.45
C ASN A 77 -16.12 -7.55 -5.33
N LYS A 78 -17.15 -6.69 -5.40
CA LYS A 78 -18.18 -6.61 -4.35
C LYS A 78 -18.99 -7.90 -4.20
N LYS A 79 -19.12 -8.68 -5.28
CA LYS A 79 -19.89 -9.93 -5.28
C LYS A 79 -19.11 -11.11 -4.70
N ASP A 80 -17.78 -11.04 -4.69
CA ASP A 80 -16.91 -12.11 -4.22
C ASP A 80 -15.71 -11.51 -3.50
N ARG A 81 -15.85 -11.34 -2.18
CA ARG A 81 -14.82 -10.81 -1.29
C ARG A 81 -13.69 -11.82 -0.99
N SER A 82 -13.65 -12.94 -1.70
CA SER A 82 -12.55 -13.92 -1.64
C SER A 82 -11.54 -13.73 -2.79
N ARG A 83 -11.86 -12.88 -3.78
CA ARG A 83 -11.03 -12.63 -4.97
C ARG A 83 -10.78 -11.15 -5.16
N GLU A 84 -9.77 -10.83 -5.98
CA GLU A 84 -9.39 -9.45 -6.32
C GLU A 84 -9.17 -8.57 -5.07
N LEU A 85 -8.42 -9.12 -4.12
CA LEU A 85 -8.03 -8.46 -2.88
C LEU A 85 -6.80 -7.58 -3.11
N LEU A 86 -6.87 -6.31 -2.70
CA LEU A 86 -5.80 -5.32 -2.90
C LEU A 86 -5.42 -4.66 -1.57
N GLU A 87 -4.14 -4.77 -1.23
CA GLU A 87 -3.49 -4.11 -0.09
C GLU A 87 -2.58 -2.99 -0.58
N VAL A 88 -2.54 -1.86 0.14
CA VAL A 88 -1.68 -0.72 -0.18
C VAL A 88 -0.63 -0.55 0.91
N LYS A 89 0.64 -0.60 0.51
CA LYS A 89 1.78 -0.30 1.36
C LYS A 89 2.58 0.85 0.74
N ALA A 90 2.80 1.90 1.51
CA ALA A 90 3.62 3.02 1.11
C ALA A 90 4.86 3.14 2.00
N PHE A 91 5.99 3.53 1.42
CA PHE A 91 7.22 3.76 2.16
C PHE A 91 8.05 4.85 1.51
N ASN A 92 8.82 5.57 2.33
CA ASN A 92 9.79 6.53 1.81
C ASN A 92 10.91 5.76 1.07
N ARG A 93 11.07 6.03 -0.22
CA ARG A 93 11.99 5.32 -1.12
C ARG A 93 13.48 5.53 -0.79
N ASN A 94 13.79 6.63 -0.08
CA ASN A 94 15.12 6.92 0.44
C ASN A 94 15.43 6.12 1.72
N ALA A 95 14.45 5.41 2.28
CA ALA A 95 14.60 4.49 3.39
C ALA A 95 14.26 3.05 2.97
N CYS A 96 14.68 2.07 3.78
CA CYS A 96 14.19 0.71 3.61
C CYS A 96 12.68 0.64 3.94
N PRO A 97 11.91 -0.22 3.24
CA PRO A 97 10.51 -0.46 3.59
C PRO A 97 10.35 -0.80 5.08
N GLY A 98 9.73 0.10 5.84
CA GLY A 98 9.54 -0.06 7.29
C GLY A 98 8.21 -0.72 7.67
N PHE A 99 7.32 -0.93 6.71
CA PHE A 99 5.95 -1.38 6.95
C PHE A 99 5.89 -2.83 7.44
N ASP A 100 4.88 -3.09 8.26
CA ASP A 100 4.44 -4.43 8.63
C ASP A 100 3.51 -4.98 7.54
N ILE A 101 3.61 -6.28 7.27
CA ILE A 101 2.65 -6.95 6.39
C ILE A 101 1.37 -7.22 7.18
N ALA A 102 1.50 -7.96 8.29
CA ALA A 102 0.44 -8.26 9.25
C ALA A 102 1.07 -8.82 10.55
N ASP A 103 0.26 -8.93 11.60
CA ASP A 103 0.63 -9.75 12.77
C ASP A 103 0.74 -11.23 12.35
N PHE A 104 1.81 -11.90 12.76
CA PHE A 104 2.13 -13.26 12.34
C PHE A 104 1.07 -14.26 12.79
N LYS A 105 0.59 -14.15 14.04
CA LYS A 105 -0.42 -15.08 14.56
C LYS A 105 -1.75 -14.89 13.86
N MET A 106 -2.19 -13.64 13.71
CA MET A 106 -3.42 -13.35 12.98
C MET A 106 -3.31 -13.79 11.52
N TYR A 107 -2.19 -13.50 10.87
CA TYR A 107 -1.98 -13.88 9.47
C TYR A 107 -1.91 -15.39 9.26
N SER A 108 -1.27 -16.12 10.18
CA SER A 108 -1.25 -17.58 10.11
C SER A 108 -2.65 -18.14 10.25
N ASP A 109 -3.39 -17.73 11.29
CA ASP A 109 -4.71 -18.25 11.59
C ASP A 109 -5.70 -17.93 10.45
N GLU A 110 -5.64 -16.72 9.89
CA GLU A 110 -6.49 -16.26 8.80
C GLU A 110 -6.16 -16.95 7.46
N SER A 111 -4.87 -17.18 7.16
CA SER A 111 -4.45 -17.85 5.92
C SER A 111 -4.94 -19.28 5.77
N PHE A 112 -5.29 -19.94 6.87
CA PHE A 112 -5.91 -21.27 6.84
C PHE A 112 -7.38 -21.25 6.43
N ILE A 113 -8.08 -20.13 6.67
CA ILE A 113 -9.54 -20.04 6.51
C ILE A 113 -9.97 -19.12 5.36
N SER A 114 -9.12 -18.18 4.94
CA SER A 114 -9.42 -17.23 3.87
C SER A 114 -8.28 -17.09 2.86
N PRO A 115 -8.56 -16.68 1.60
CA PRO A 115 -7.56 -16.59 0.54
C PRO A 115 -6.70 -15.33 0.64
N ILE A 116 -6.45 -14.83 1.86
CA ILE A 116 -5.66 -13.63 2.14
C ILE A 116 -4.23 -13.72 1.60
N SER A 117 -3.68 -14.94 1.50
CA SER A 117 -2.38 -15.20 0.86
C SER A 117 -2.39 -14.82 -0.64
N GLY A 118 -3.55 -14.88 -1.28
CA GLY A 118 -3.79 -14.43 -2.64
C GLY A 118 -3.90 -12.92 -2.82
N CYS A 119 -3.86 -12.12 -1.75
CA CYS A 119 -3.92 -10.66 -1.86
C CYS A 119 -2.76 -10.09 -2.69
N ARG A 120 -3.05 -9.08 -3.52
CA ARG A 120 -2.00 -8.33 -4.24
C ARG A 120 -1.68 -7.05 -3.48
N LEU A 121 -0.40 -6.75 -3.39
CA LEU A 121 0.14 -5.61 -2.66
C LEU A 121 0.64 -4.56 -3.64
N PHE A 122 0.02 -3.37 -3.64
CA PHE A 122 0.62 -2.16 -4.17
C PHE A 122 1.67 -1.66 -3.20
N ASN A 123 2.93 -1.73 -3.62
CA ASN A 123 4.06 -1.18 -2.88
C ASN A 123 4.44 0.14 -3.56
N ILE A 124 4.35 1.23 -2.82
CA ILE A 124 4.51 2.59 -3.34
C ILE A 124 5.73 3.22 -2.65
N GLY A 125 6.80 3.35 -3.42
CA GLY A 125 8.01 4.04 -2.99
C GLY A 125 7.87 5.53 -3.29
N TYR A 126 7.49 6.32 -2.28
CA TYR A 126 7.36 7.77 -2.42
C TYR A 126 8.61 8.50 -1.94
N ASP A 127 8.77 9.74 -2.39
CA ASP A 127 9.71 10.68 -1.81
C ASP A 127 9.03 12.04 -1.60
N MET A 128 9.52 12.81 -0.64
CA MET A 128 9.07 14.18 -0.41
C MET A 128 10.28 15.10 -0.25
N ASP A 129 10.34 16.10 -1.12
CA ASP A 129 11.40 17.11 -1.11
C ASP A 129 11.24 18.13 0.04
N ASP A 130 12.22 19.02 0.19
CA ASP A 130 12.22 20.05 1.23
C ASP A 130 11.12 21.11 1.05
N ASN A 131 10.54 21.20 -0.16
CA ASN A 131 9.41 22.07 -0.46
C ASN A 131 8.06 21.41 -0.15
N GLY A 132 8.05 20.11 0.16
CA GLY A 132 6.85 19.32 0.45
C GLY A 132 6.19 18.69 -0.79
N ASN A 133 6.87 18.70 -1.94
CA ASN A 133 6.38 18.02 -3.13
C ASN A 133 6.59 16.52 -2.97
N VAL A 134 5.50 15.76 -3.09
CA VAL A 134 5.49 14.30 -3.04
C VAL A 134 5.56 13.76 -4.46
N THR A 135 6.51 12.86 -4.70
CA THR A 135 6.65 12.13 -5.97
C THR A 135 6.63 10.64 -5.70
N ILE A 136 6.03 9.87 -6.62
CA ILE A 136 6.13 8.42 -6.59
C ILE A 136 7.35 8.02 -7.41
N LYS A 137 8.39 7.53 -6.75
CA LYS A 137 9.62 7.10 -7.41
C LYS A 137 9.46 5.74 -8.07
N ASP A 138 8.72 4.85 -7.40
CA ASP A 138 8.50 3.49 -7.86
C ASP A 138 7.13 2.98 -7.41
N LEU A 139 6.55 2.12 -8.26
CA LEU A 139 5.29 1.41 -7.99
C LEU A 139 5.48 -0.07 -8.33
N TRP A 140 5.13 -0.96 -7.41
CA TRP A 140 5.17 -2.41 -7.65
C TRP A 140 3.86 -3.08 -7.27
N LEU A 141 3.45 -4.07 -8.07
CA LEU A 141 2.38 -5.01 -7.74
C LEU A 141 2.98 -6.38 -7.44
N LYS A 142 2.92 -6.80 -6.17
CA LYS A 142 3.55 -8.04 -5.69
C LYS A 142 2.58 -8.88 -4.87
N LYS A 143 2.96 -10.14 -4.63
CA LYS A 143 2.37 -11.02 -3.62
C LYS A 143 3.17 -10.96 -2.33
N VAL A 144 2.57 -11.38 -1.22
CA VAL A 144 3.23 -11.42 0.09
C VAL A 144 4.57 -12.17 0.04
N TRP A 145 4.59 -13.37 -0.55
CA TRP A 145 5.80 -14.21 -0.66
C TRP A 145 6.89 -13.62 -1.55
N GLN A 146 6.56 -12.65 -2.41
CA GLN A 146 7.55 -11.95 -3.24
C GLN A 146 8.23 -10.80 -2.50
N ILE A 147 7.67 -10.36 -1.37
CA ILE A 147 8.20 -9.22 -0.60
C ILE A 147 8.72 -9.63 0.79
N THR A 148 8.64 -10.91 1.16
CA THR A 148 9.16 -11.46 2.41
C THR A 148 10.47 -12.21 2.18
N ARG A 149 11.19 -12.51 3.27
CA ARG A 149 12.37 -13.38 3.27
C ARG A 149 12.44 -14.17 4.58
N SER A 150 13.36 -15.12 4.70
CA SER A 150 13.77 -15.69 5.99
C SER A 150 14.72 -14.75 6.74
N MET A 151 14.85 -14.97 8.04
CA MET A 151 15.86 -14.30 8.88
C MET A 151 16.63 -15.35 9.68
N ASP A 152 17.75 -14.95 10.27
CA ASP A 152 18.56 -15.89 11.04
C ASP A 152 17.74 -16.51 12.19
N GLY A 153 17.77 -17.84 12.29
CA GLY A 153 16.98 -18.63 13.23
C GLY A 153 15.49 -18.81 12.90
N TRP A 154 14.95 -18.21 11.84
CA TRP A 154 13.51 -18.23 11.57
C TRP A 154 13.14 -18.32 10.08
N ALA A 155 12.14 -19.16 9.78
CA ALA A 155 11.67 -19.39 8.41
C ALA A 155 11.10 -18.14 7.73
N ILE A 156 10.63 -17.15 8.50
CA ILE A 156 10.10 -15.89 8.01
C ILE A 156 10.67 -14.72 8.81
N ASN A 157 10.88 -13.60 8.13
CA ASN A 157 11.34 -12.35 8.72
C ASN A 157 10.22 -11.68 9.52
N PHE A 158 10.46 -11.42 10.79
CA PHE A 158 9.56 -10.67 11.66
C PHE A 158 10.31 -9.66 12.51
N LYS A 159 9.56 -8.78 13.17
CA LYS A 159 10.08 -7.89 14.21
C LYS A 159 9.27 -8.06 15.48
N SER A 160 9.95 -8.37 16.58
CA SER A 160 9.37 -8.29 17.91
C SER A 160 9.53 -6.86 18.45
N LYS A 161 8.41 -6.21 18.78
CA LYS A 161 8.40 -4.99 19.60
C LYS A 161 7.31 -5.05 20.68
N LYS A 162 6.14 -5.59 20.37
CA LYS A 162 5.02 -5.93 21.30
C LYS A 162 4.16 -7.08 20.75
N ALA A 163 4.05 -7.14 19.42
CA ALA A 163 3.51 -8.26 18.66
C ALA A 163 4.57 -8.76 17.66
N TRP A 164 4.37 -9.96 17.11
CA TRP A 164 5.27 -10.57 16.13
C TRP A 164 4.78 -10.20 14.74
N CYS A 165 5.27 -9.12 14.16
CA CYS A 165 4.80 -8.69 12.84
C CYS A 165 5.71 -9.21 11.72
N ILE A 166 5.11 -9.73 10.65
CA ILE A 166 5.84 -10.14 9.44
C ILE A 166 6.39 -8.88 8.75
N LYS A 167 7.69 -8.91 8.43
CA LYS A 167 8.40 -7.77 7.83
C LYS A 167 8.76 -8.00 6.38
N SER A 168 8.57 -6.96 5.57
CA SER A 168 9.06 -6.95 4.20
C SER A 168 10.59 -7.00 4.14
N ALA A 169 11.08 -7.57 3.05
CA ALA A 169 12.48 -7.65 2.68
C ALA A 169 12.85 -6.45 1.79
N ARG A 170 14.15 -6.19 1.65
CA ARG A 170 14.67 -5.22 0.68
C ARG A 170 14.64 -5.83 -0.73
N VAL A 171 13.45 -6.01 -1.29
CA VAL A 171 13.26 -6.66 -2.60
C VAL A 171 13.20 -5.65 -3.74
N PHE A 172 13.12 -4.36 -3.43
CA PHE A 172 12.82 -3.29 -4.39
C PHE A 172 14.06 -2.65 -5.04
N GLY A 173 15.24 -3.26 -4.89
CA GLY A 173 16.50 -2.62 -5.26
C GLY A 173 16.80 -1.40 -4.38
N THR A 174 18.07 -1.02 -4.26
CA THR A 174 18.40 0.34 -3.80
C THR A 174 18.22 1.29 -4.98
N ALA A 175 17.88 2.55 -4.68
CA ALA A 175 18.12 3.61 -5.66
C ALA A 175 19.63 3.83 -5.77
#